data_AF-E3N857-F1
#
_entry.id   AF-E3N857-F1
#
_cell.length_a   1.000
_cell.length_b   1.000
_cell.length_c   1.000
_cell.angle_alpha   90.00
_cell.angle_beta   90.00
_cell.angle_gamma   90.00
#
_symmetry.space_group_name_H-M   'P 1'
#
loop_
_entity.id
_entity.type
_entity.pdbx_description
1 polymer ?
#
loop_
_entity_poly.entity_id
_entity_poly.type
_entity_poly.pdbx_seq_one_letter_code
_entity_poly.pdbx_strand_id
1 'polypeptide(L)'
;MGQISENKSEVTVVNVNIQMLIASGEVYGWADDVDSVLDTADKLLEFGGFFFPEVAAVAGVVTKVGGVIRWITGNFKEDKPDPIKKVIEKLAVLEKKIDELGKKMAAQFADLKEFITEVNFLTNISVPTSNLMRFMQDLMNDPSPKALENFQSAYNDRKPLKIAYDLLSFLEHEKTNPLRMAMKADPLRTSTTFNKWADKFASILGQFLFLEAMASGLMKDNDDFDVNLIIQRSGELVKDMDKLKEVYKKDPIYFEAMENYIADFLDNNSNFERWEIANKIEEDLEKILLTNDALTVWAFNGPVAKSLFAADCTDKAKGQIAQVLNKNGRGVIICRSSQANTVEKGKIEELESQMRQFTQIMFMPRPDYKDVPKDVLKKYFPNGGIFCLMDYRNFPEMRSINCKHDVGPGVEGHITTFDMPFVNQRTFNLMVVYT
;
A
#
# COMPACT_ATOMS: atom_id res chain seq x y z
N MET A 1 -56.00 -13.53 13.08
CA MET A 1 -55.42 -13.64 11.72
C MET A 1 -55.30 -12.24 11.17
N GLY A 2 -54.18 -11.57 11.43
CA GLY A 2 -53.91 -10.24 10.91
C GLY A 2 -53.31 -10.36 9.52
N GLN A 3 -53.97 -9.77 8.52
CA GLN A 3 -53.41 -9.62 7.18
C GLN A 3 -52.24 -8.62 7.26
N ILE A 4 -51.04 -9.12 7.04
CA ILE A 4 -49.86 -8.32 6.74
C ILE A 4 -50.04 -7.88 5.29
N SER A 5 -50.30 -6.59 5.06
CA SER A 5 -50.24 -6.00 3.73
C SER A 5 -48.78 -5.98 3.29
N GLU A 6 -48.44 -6.81 2.31
CA GLU A 6 -47.20 -6.69 1.55
C GLU A 6 -47.16 -5.31 0.90
N ASN A 7 -46.31 -4.43 1.42
CA ASN A 7 -46.05 -3.13 0.82
C ASN A 7 -45.10 -3.36 -0.37
N LYS A 8 -45.67 -3.72 -1.53
CA LYS A 8 -44.95 -3.72 -2.80
C LYS A 8 -44.60 -2.27 -3.13
N SER A 9 -43.31 -1.95 -3.14
CA SER A 9 -42.81 -0.69 -3.69
C SER A 9 -43.12 -0.67 -5.19
N GLU A 10 -44.27 -0.11 -5.57
CA GLU A 10 -44.61 0.16 -6.95
C GLU A 10 -43.64 1.20 -7.50
N VAL A 11 -42.87 0.82 -8.53
CA VAL A 11 -42.06 1.75 -9.30
C VAL A 11 -43.01 2.76 -9.95
N THR A 12 -42.94 4.02 -9.53
CA THR A 12 -43.71 5.12 -10.12
C THR A 12 -43.34 5.23 -11.59
N VAL A 13 -44.29 4.89 -12.47
CA VAL A 13 -44.13 5.03 -13.93
C VAL A 13 -44.13 6.52 -14.25
N VAL A 14 -42.96 7.06 -14.59
CA VAL A 14 -42.79 8.44 -15.04
C VAL A 14 -43.33 8.56 -16.46
N ASN A 15 -44.62 8.86 -16.59
CA ASN A 15 -45.30 9.00 -17.88
C ASN A 15 -45.02 10.40 -18.47
N VAL A 16 -43.79 10.63 -18.91
CA VAL A 16 -43.36 11.90 -19.53
C VAL A 16 -43.24 11.71 -21.05
N ASN A 17 -43.78 12.68 -21.80
CA ASN A 17 -43.77 12.62 -23.26
C ASN A 17 -42.34 12.66 -23.81
N ILE A 18 -41.91 11.57 -24.44
CA ILE A 18 -40.59 11.38 -25.07
C ILE A 18 -40.22 12.50 -26.06
N GLN A 19 -41.19 13.06 -26.79
CA GLN A 19 -40.93 14.15 -27.73
C GLN A 19 -40.61 15.46 -27.01
N MET A 20 -41.21 15.72 -25.84
CA MET A 20 -40.86 16.87 -25.02
C MET A 20 -39.46 16.74 -24.43
N LEU A 21 -39.07 15.54 -23.97
CA LEU A 21 -37.73 15.29 -23.43
C LEU A 21 -36.65 15.49 -24.51
N ILE A 22 -36.88 14.95 -25.72
CA ILE A 22 -35.99 15.18 -26.87
C ILE A 22 -35.91 16.66 -27.22
N ALA A 23 -37.06 17.36 -27.28
CA ALA A 23 -37.11 18.79 -27.61
C ALA A 23 -36.47 19.69 -26.54
N SER A 24 -36.55 19.29 -25.27
CA SER A 24 -35.93 20.01 -24.13
C SER A 24 -34.42 19.82 -24.04
N GLY A 25 -33.87 18.86 -24.79
CA GLY A 25 -32.45 18.52 -24.77
C GLY A 25 -32.04 17.55 -23.64
N GLU A 26 -32.96 17.15 -22.76
CA GLU A 26 -32.69 16.29 -21.61
C GLU A 26 -32.05 14.94 -21.99
N VAL A 27 -32.45 14.37 -23.14
CA VAL A 27 -31.88 13.12 -23.67
C VAL A 27 -30.40 13.27 -24.07
N TYR A 28 -29.94 14.46 -24.48
CA TYR A 28 -28.51 14.69 -24.74
C TYR A 28 -27.73 14.74 -23.44
N GLY A 29 -28.30 15.32 -22.38
CA GLY A 29 -27.72 15.27 -21.03
C GLY A 29 -27.55 13.84 -20.51
N TRP A 30 -28.46 12.92 -20.86
CA TRP A 30 -28.30 11.50 -20.51
C TRP A 30 -27.12 10.84 -21.23
N ALA A 31 -26.87 11.19 -22.49
CA ALA A 31 -25.71 10.67 -23.21
C ALA A 31 -24.40 11.18 -22.57
N ASP A 32 -24.35 12.45 -22.17
CA ASP A 32 -23.21 13.07 -21.49
C ASP A 32 -22.95 12.46 -20.09
N ASP A 33 -24.01 12.16 -19.34
CA ASP A 33 -23.91 11.46 -18.06
C ASP A 33 -23.32 10.05 -18.24
N VAL A 34 -23.76 9.30 -19.27
CA VAL A 34 -23.20 7.97 -19.57
C VAL A 34 -21.73 8.06 -20.04
N ASP A 35 -21.39 9.06 -20.85
CA ASP A 35 -20.00 9.32 -21.26
C ASP A 35 -19.08 9.62 -20.07
N SER A 36 -19.56 10.40 -19.11
CA SER A 36 -18.81 10.68 -17.88
C SER A 36 -18.53 9.42 -17.06
N VAL A 37 -19.49 8.48 -17.00
CA VAL A 37 -19.26 7.17 -16.35
C VAL A 37 -18.34 6.28 -17.19
N LEU A 38 -18.40 6.34 -18.52
CA LEU A 38 -17.48 5.63 -19.42
C LEU A 38 -16.03 6.08 -19.26
N ASP A 39 -15.78 7.38 -19.16
CA ASP A 39 -14.46 7.96 -18.91
C ASP A 39 -13.91 7.52 -17.54
N THR A 40 -14.80 7.43 -16.55
CA THR A 40 -14.44 6.89 -15.24
C THR A 40 -14.08 5.40 -15.34
N ALA A 41 -14.89 4.62 -16.06
CA ALA A 41 -14.64 3.18 -16.24
C ALA A 41 -13.28 2.92 -16.90
N ASP A 42 -12.84 3.75 -17.85
CA ASP A 42 -11.49 3.67 -18.44
C ASP A 42 -10.39 3.88 -17.39
N LYS A 43 -10.51 4.93 -16.56
CA LYS A 43 -9.56 5.18 -15.47
C LYS A 43 -9.51 4.02 -14.47
N LEU A 44 -10.68 3.49 -14.10
CA LEU A 44 -10.77 2.32 -13.21
C LEU A 44 -10.11 1.08 -13.84
N LEU A 45 -10.20 0.92 -15.16
CA LEU A 45 -9.53 -0.17 -15.88
C LEU A 45 -8.01 -0.02 -15.84
N GLU A 46 -7.48 1.21 -15.94
CA GLU A 46 -6.05 1.49 -15.76
C GLU A 46 -5.57 1.11 -14.35
N PHE A 47 -6.35 1.46 -13.32
CA PHE A 47 -6.04 1.08 -11.93
C PHE A 47 -6.28 -0.40 -11.63
N GLY A 48 -7.06 -1.09 -12.45
CA GLY A 48 -7.35 -2.51 -12.31
C GLY A 48 -8.47 -2.86 -11.32
N GLY A 49 -9.37 -1.92 -11.02
CA GLY A 49 -10.54 -2.16 -10.19
C GLY A 49 -11.30 -0.89 -9.80
N PHE A 50 -12.40 -1.04 -9.05
CA PHE A 50 -13.28 0.06 -8.63
C PHE A 50 -12.69 0.87 -7.45
N PHE A 51 -11.61 1.60 -7.67
CA PHE A 51 -10.92 2.33 -6.59
C PHE A 51 -11.85 3.36 -5.91
N PHE A 52 -12.12 3.18 -4.60
CA PHE A 52 -13.15 3.92 -3.86
C PHE A 52 -13.11 5.45 -4.02
N PRO A 53 -11.97 6.15 -3.87
CA PRO A 53 -11.91 7.60 -4.06
C PRO A 53 -12.44 8.07 -5.42
N GLU A 54 -12.11 7.33 -6.47
CA GLU A 54 -12.51 7.68 -7.84
C GLU A 54 -14.00 7.43 -8.08
N VAL A 55 -14.52 6.33 -7.55
CA VAL A 55 -15.97 6.04 -7.61
C VAL A 55 -16.75 7.07 -6.79
N ALA A 56 -16.25 7.45 -5.61
CA ALA A 56 -16.91 8.43 -4.74
C ALA A 56 -17.00 9.81 -5.41
N ALA A 57 -15.98 10.22 -6.17
CA ALA A 57 -15.99 11.49 -6.90
C ALA A 57 -17.08 11.56 -7.98
N VAL A 58 -17.53 10.41 -8.52
CA VAL A 58 -18.53 10.36 -9.59
C VAL A 58 -19.85 9.70 -9.17
N ALA A 59 -20.03 9.36 -7.89
CA ALA A 59 -21.20 8.63 -7.41
C ALA A 59 -22.52 9.29 -7.84
N GLY A 60 -22.61 10.63 -7.76
CA GLY A 60 -23.81 11.36 -8.22
C GLY A 60 -24.10 11.20 -9.72
N VAL A 61 -23.07 11.09 -10.56
CA VAL A 61 -23.24 10.83 -12.00
C VAL A 61 -23.69 9.38 -12.24
N VAL A 62 -23.12 8.43 -11.50
CA VAL A 62 -23.56 7.02 -11.53
C VAL A 62 -25.03 6.90 -11.13
N THR A 63 -25.47 7.63 -10.10
CA THR A 63 -26.89 7.73 -9.71
C THR A 63 -27.76 8.22 -10.86
N LYS A 64 -27.36 9.29 -11.57
CA LYS A 64 -28.13 9.78 -12.72
C LYS A 64 -28.26 8.72 -13.82
N VAL A 65 -27.19 7.98 -14.13
CA VAL A 65 -27.23 6.88 -15.10
C VAL A 65 -28.23 5.80 -14.66
N GLY A 66 -28.31 5.48 -13.37
CA GLY A 66 -29.36 4.61 -12.83
C GLY A 66 -30.78 5.15 -13.08
N GLY A 67 -30.98 6.46 -12.91
CA GLY A 67 -32.23 7.14 -13.25
C GLY A 67 -32.59 7.07 -14.73
N VAL A 68 -31.60 7.16 -15.62
CA VAL A 68 -31.78 6.98 -17.08
C VAL A 68 -32.28 5.57 -17.38
N ILE A 69 -31.66 4.54 -16.79
CA ILE A 69 -32.07 3.13 -16.97
C ILE A 69 -33.50 2.92 -16.44
N ARG A 70 -33.84 3.51 -15.27
CA ARG A 70 -35.21 3.48 -14.75
C ARG A 70 -36.21 4.10 -15.72
N TRP A 71 -35.87 5.23 -16.31
CA TRP A 71 -36.75 5.91 -17.26
C TRP A 71 -36.98 5.04 -18.50
N ILE A 72 -35.92 4.45 -19.07
CA ILE A 72 -36.00 3.57 -20.26
C ILE A 72 -36.85 2.33 -19.98
N THR A 73 -36.64 1.69 -18.82
CA THR A 73 -37.38 0.49 -18.41
C THR A 73 -38.84 0.79 -18.07
N GLY A 74 -39.13 1.92 -17.43
CA GLY A 74 -40.50 2.36 -17.11
C GLY A 74 -41.30 2.84 -18.33
N ASN A 75 -40.62 3.32 -19.38
CA ASN A 75 -41.23 3.77 -20.64
C ASN A 75 -40.92 2.82 -21.80
N PHE A 76 -40.77 1.53 -21.50
CA PHE A 76 -40.31 0.54 -22.47
C PHE A 76 -41.25 0.47 -23.70
N LYS A 77 -40.67 0.60 -24.89
CA LYS A 77 -41.31 0.39 -26.19
C LYS A 77 -40.40 -0.46 -27.09
N GLU A 78 -41.00 -1.31 -27.92
CA GLU A 78 -40.25 -2.12 -28.89
C GLU A 78 -39.51 -1.22 -29.89
N ASP A 79 -40.22 -0.26 -30.48
CA ASP A 79 -39.60 0.78 -31.31
C ASP A 79 -39.23 2.01 -30.48
N LYS A 80 -37.96 2.41 -30.56
CA LYS A 80 -37.37 3.49 -29.77
C LYS A 80 -36.88 4.60 -30.71
N PRO A 81 -37.09 5.88 -30.37
CA PRO A 81 -36.51 6.99 -31.13
C PRO A 81 -34.99 6.90 -31.17
N ASP A 82 -34.38 7.36 -32.26
CA ASP A 82 -32.92 7.30 -32.45
C ASP A 82 -32.09 7.92 -31.31
N PRO A 83 -32.49 9.06 -30.68
CA PRO A 83 -31.76 9.59 -29.52
C PRO A 83 -31.68 8.60 -28.35
N ILE A 84 -32.74 7.81 -28.10
CA ILE A 84 -32.75 6.80 -27.04
C ILE A 84 -31.93 5.57 -27.43
N LYS A 85 -31.97 5.16 -28.70
CA LYS A 85 -31.12 4.07 -29.21
C LYS A 85 -29.64 4.37 -28.97
N LYS A 86 -29.19 5.61 -29.21
CA LYS A 86 -27.81 6.05 -28.93
C LYS A 86 -27.43 5.95 -27.46
N VAL A 87 -28.33 6.30 -26.54
CA VAL A 87 -28.08 6.16 -25.10
C VAL A 87 -27.94 4.67 -24.73
N ILE A 88 -28.79 3.79 -25.27
CA ILE A 88 -28.72 2.34 -25.04
C ILE A 88 -27.42 1.76 -25.60
N GLU A 89 -27.00 2.18 -26.79
CA GLU A 89 -25.71 1.78 -27.37
C GLU A 89 -24.53 2.15 -26.45
N LYS A 90 -24.55 3.35 -25.85
CA LYS A 90 -23.54 3.76 -24.87
C LYS A 90 -23.60 2.95 -23.58
N LEU A 91 -24.80 2.61 -23.08
CA LEU A 91 -24.96 1.72 -21.92
C LEU A 91 -24.39 0.34 -22.19
N ALA A 92 -24.57 -0.21 -23.40
CA ALA A 92 -23.96 -1.49 -23.79
C ALA A 92 -22.43 -1.40 -23.90
N VAL A 93 -21.86 -0.24 -24.25
CA VAL A 93 -20.40 -0.02 -24.17
C VAL A 93 -19.95 0.04 -22.71
N LEU A 94 -20.72 0.71 -21.84
CA LEU A 94 -20.40 0.80 -20.42
C LEU A 94 -20.43 -0.58 -19.76
N GLU A 95 -21.44 -1.40 -20.08
CA GLU A 95 -21.53 -2.79 -19.63
C GLU A 95 -20.24 -3.56 -19.90
N LYS A 96 -19.71 -3.50 -21.13
CA LYS A 96 -18.47 -4.21 -21.49
C LYS A 96 -17.28 -3.78 -20.64
N LYS A 97 -17.13 -2.47 -20.38
CA LYS A 97 -16.07 -1.97 -19.51
C LYS A 97 -16.25 -2.44 -18.07
N ILE A 98 -17.49 -2.48 -17.59
CA ILE A 98 -17.84 -3.00 -16.26
C ILE A 98 -17.60 -4.51 -16.17
N ASP A 99 -17.81 -5.28 -17.24
CA ASP A 99 -17.46 -6.70 -17.33
C ASP A 99 -15.95 -6.93 -17.28
N GLU A 100 -15.17 -6.13 -18.00
CA GLU A 100 -13.72 -6.15 -17.91
C GLU A 100 -13.22 -5.81 -16.49
N LEU A 101 -13.81 -4.82 -15.84
CA LEU A 101 -13.54 -4.52 -14.42
C LEU A 101 -13.93 -5.69 -13.52
N GLY A 102 -15.10 -6.30 -13.74
CA GLY A 102 -15.58 -7.46 -12.99
C GLY A 102 -14.60 -8.64 -13.04
N LYS A 103 -13.98 -8.90 -14.21
CA LYS A 103 -12.93 -9.92 -14.36
C LYS A 103 -11.68 -9.59 -13.53
N LYS A 104 -11.25 -8.32 -13.48
CA LYS A 104 -10.13 -7.91 -12.62
C LYS A 104 -10.48 -8.01 -11.14
N MET A 105 -11.70 -7.65 -10.75
CA MET A 105 -12.20 -7.80 -9.38
C MET A 105 -12.25 -9.25 -8.92
N ALA A 106 -12.60 -10.19 -9.80
CA ALA A 106 -12.66 -11.63 -9.46
C ALA A 106 -11.32 -12.14 -8.90
N ALA A 107 -10.19 -11.69 -9.45
CA ALA A 107 -8.86 -12.00 -8.91
C ALA A 107 -8.63 -11.39 -7.53
N GLN A 108 -9.15 -10.18 -7.27
CA GLN A 108 -9.05 -9.55 -5.95
C GLN A 108 -9.86 -10.31 -4.88
N PHE A 109 -11.06 -10.77 -5.22
CA PHE A 109 -11.87 -11.63 -4.36
C PHE A 109 -11.21 -12.99 -4.12
N ALA A 110 -10.52 -13.56 -5.10
CA ALA A 110 -9.81 -14.83 -4.94
C ALA A 110 -8.70 -14.74 -3.88
N ASP A 111 -7.85 -13.69 -3.94
CA ASP A 111 -6.81 -13.46 -2.94
C ASP A 111 -7.38 -13.32 -1.51
N LEU A 112 -8.59 -12.77 -1.34
CA LEU A 112 -9.22 -12.60 -0.03
C LEU A 112 -9.76 -13.91 0.55
N LYS A 113 -10.11 -14.88 -0.30
CA LYS A 113 -10.59 -16.21 0.15
C LYS A 113 -9.51 -16.97 0.91
N GLU A 114 -8.24 -16.74 0.60
CA GLU A 114 -7.12 -17.42 1.27
C GLU A 114 -6.95 -17.00 2.74
N PHE A 115 -7.51 -15.84 3.15
CA PHE A 115 -7.25 -15.24 4.46
C PHE A 115 -8.47 -15.19 5.40
N ILE A 116 -9.69 -15.23 4.87
CA ILE A 116 -10.91 -15.17 5.66
C ILE A 116 -11.50 -16.57 5.75
N THR A 117 -12.19 -16.93 6.85
CA THR A 117 -12.99 -18.16 6.92
C THR A 117 -13.88 -18.26 5.68
N GLU A 118 -13.49 -19.14 4.76
CA GLU A 118 -13.82 -19.09 3.33
C GLU A 118 -15.33 -18.99 3.08
N VAL A 119 -16.12 -19.66 3.93
CA VAL A 119 -17.57 -19.73 3.82
C VAL A 119 -18.22 -18.35 4.03
N ASN A 120 -17.92 -17.64 5.12
CA ASN A 120 -18.65 -16.39 5.43
C ASN A 120 -18.31 -15.26 4.46
N PHE A 121 -17.06 -15.14 4.03
CA PHE A 121 -16.66 -14.15 3.02
C PHE A 121 -17.30 -14.47 1.66
N LEU A 122 -17.30 -15.74 1.27
CA LEU A 122 -17.91 -16.17 0.02
C LEU A 122 -19.42 -15.90 0.01
N THR A 123 -20.14 -16.35 1.05
CA THR A 123 -21.61 -16.28 1.09
C THR A 123 -22.14 -14.88 1.31
N ASN A 124 -21.45 -14.06 2.12
CA ASN A 124 -22.00 -12.77 2.54
C ASN A 124 -21.48 -11.58 1.72
N ILE A 125 -20.36 -11.77 1.01
CA ILE A 125 -19.67 -10.71 0.29
C ILE A 125 -19.49 -11.05 -1.18
N SER A 126 -18.72 -12.09 -1.50
CA SER A 126 -18.35 -12.37 -2.89
C SER A 126 -19.55 -12.75 -3.77
N VAL A 127 -20.34 -13.75 -3.38
CA VAL A 127 -21.47 -14.23 -4.18
C VAL A 127 -22.54 -13.14 -4.38
N PRO A 128 -23.00 -12.43 -3.35
CA PRO A 128 -24.02 -11.41 -3.56
C PRO A 128 -23.53 -10.23 -4.41
N THR A 129 -22.26 -9.84 -4.26
CA THR A 129 -21.65 -8.79 -5.10
C THR A 129 -21.63 -9.20 -6.57
N SER A 130 -21.17 -10.43 -6.87
CA SER A 130 -21.16 -10.94 -8.23
C SER A 130 -22.56 -11.04 -8.85
N ASN A 131 -23.56 -11.46 -8.07
CA ASN A 131 -24.95 -11.53 -8.55
C ASN A 131 -25.50 -10.13 -8.88
N LEU A 132 -25.29 -9.16 -8.00
CA LEU A 132 -25.68 -7.77 -8.22
C LEU A 132 -25.03 -7.17 -9.47
N MET A 133 -23.72 -7.35 -9.63
CA MET A 133 -22.99 -6.89 -10.81
C MET A 133 -23.56 -7.49 -12.09
N ARG A 134 -23.81 -8.80 -12.10
CA ARG A 134 -24.34 -9.48 -13.28
C ARG A 134 -25.71 -8.96 -13.69
N PHE A 135 -26.62 -8.81 -12.75
CA PHE A 135 -27.95 -8.27 -13.07
C PHE A 135 -27.91 -6.78 -13.44
N MET A 136 -26.98 -6.01 -12.89
CA MET A 136 -26.75 -4.62 -13.30
C MET A 136 -26.20 -4.54 -14.74
N GLN A 137 -25.31 -5.45 -15.13
CA GLN A 137 -24.79 -5.57 -16.49
C GLN A 137 -25.90 -5.97 -17.46
N ASP A 138 -26.72 -6.97 -17.10
CA ASP A 138 -27.89 -7.36 -17.90
C ASP A 138 -28.82 -6.16 -18.16
N LEU A 139 -29.04 -5.33 -17.13
CA LEU A 139 -29.81 -4.08 -17.23
C LEU A 139 -29.19 -3.03 -18.16
N MET A 140 -27.86 -2.88 -18.17
CA MET A 140 -27.18 -1.94 -19.07
C MET A 140 -27.18 -2.42 -20.52
N ASN A 141 -27.02 -3.72 -20.75
CA ASN A 141 -26.98 -4.31 -22.08
C ASN A 141 -28.38 -4.45 -22.71
N ASP A 142 -29.39 -4.83 -21.92
CA ASP A 142 -30.79 -4.89 -22.37
C ASP A 142 -31.73 -4.26 -21.31
N PRO A 143 -31.91 -2.92 -21.35
CA PRO A 143 -32.79 -2.22 -20.43
C PRO A 143 -34.27 -2.59 -20.66
N SER A 144 -34.70 -3.66 -20.00
CA SER A 144 -36.07 -4.19 -20.07
C SER A 144 -36.71 -4.29 -18.68
N PRO A 145 -38.06 -4.27 -18.60
CA PRO A 145 -38.75 -4.47 -17.32
C PRO A 145 -38.36 -5.79 -16.62
N LYS A 146 -38.05 -6.83 -17.38
CA LYS A 146 -37.65 -8.13 -16.81
C LYS A 146 -36.25 -8.11 -16.22
N ALA A 147 -35.30 -7.44 -16.89
CA ALA A 147 -33.97 -7.24 -16.34
C ALA A 147 -34.02 -6.41 -15.04
N LEU A 148 -34.88 -5.38 -15.00
CA LEU A 148 -35.11 -4.57 -13.80
C LEU A 148 -35.65 -5.41 -12.63
N GLU A 149 -36.65 -6.26 -12.88
CA GLU A 149 -37.22 -7.15 -11.86
C GLU A 149 -36.15 -8.09 -11.26
N ASN A 150 -35.30 -8.68 -12.11
CA ASN A 150 -34.23 -9.58 -11.66
C ASN A 150 -33.20 -8.83 -10.77
N PHE A 151 -32.77 -7.64 -11.18
CA PHE A 151 -31.86 -6.82 -10.38
C PHE A 151 -32.49 -6.40 -9.05
N GLN A 152 -33.74 -5.93 -9.08
CA GLN A 152 -34.46 -5.52 -7.88
C GLN A 152 -34.62 -6.68 -6.88
N SER A 153 -34.90 -7.88 -7.37
CA SER A 153 -34.95 -9.09 -6.54
C SER A 153 -33.61 -9.36 -5.85
N ALA A 154 -32.49 -9.30 -6.57
CA ALA A 154 -31.16 -9.50 -5.99
C ALA A 154 -30.76 -8.39 -5.01
N TYR A 155 -31.10 -7.14 -5.32
CA TYR A 155 -30.86 -5.98 -4.46
C TYR A 155 -31.62 -6.06 -3.15
N ASN A 156 -32.89 -6.48 -3.18
CA ASN A 156 -33.72 -6.62 -1.99
C ASN A 156 -33.26 -7.78 -1.10
N ASP A 157 -32.77 -8.88 -1.69
CA ASP A 157 -32.15 -9.97 -0.93
C ASP A 157 -30.88 -9.49 -0.21
N ARG A 158 -30.02 -8.77 -0.93
CA ARG A 158 -28.74 -8.32 -0.40
C ARG A 158 -28.30 -6.96 -0.92
N LYS A 159 -28.57 -5.90 -0.15
CA LYS A 159 -28.13 -4.53 -0.46
C LYS A 159 -26.61 -4.37 -0.37
N PRO A 160 -25.97 -3.60 -1.28
CA PRO A 160 -24.56 -3.22 -1.21
C PRO A 160 -24.13 -2.66 0.15
N LEU A 161 -24.94 -1.79 0.77
CA LEU A 161 -24.64 -1.25 2.11
C LEU A 161 -24.47 -2.36 3.17
N LYS A 162 -25.32 -3.39 3.13
CA LYS A 162 -25.23 -4.52 4.06
C LYS A 162 -23.98 -5.35 3.80
N ILE A 163 -23.60 -5.52 2.53
CA ILE A 163 -22.36 -6.19 2.15
C ILE A 163 -21.14 -5.41 2.66
N ALA A 164 -21.17 -4.08 2.54
CA ALA A 164 -20.12 -3.20 3.04
C ALA A 164 -19.95 -3.33 4.57
N TYR A 165 -21.05 -3.39 5.33
CA TYR A 165 -20.97 -3.63 6.79
C TYR A 165 -20.39 -4.97 7.17
N ASP A 166 -20.75 -6.03 6.46
CA ASP A 166 -20.16 -7.34 6.70
C ASP A 166 -18.65 -7.30 6.43
N LEU A 167 -18.22 -6.69 5.32
CA LEU A 167 -16.79 -6.50 5.04
C LEU A 167 -16.07 -5.71 6.14
N LEU A 168 -16.63 -4.57 6.56
CA LEU A 168 -16.04 -3.74 7.61
C LEU A 168 -15.91 -4.51 8.93
N SER A 169 -16.94 -5.27 9.29
CA SER A 169 -16.92 -6.12 10.49
C SER A 169 -15.80 -7.17 10.44
N PHE A 170 -15.47 -7.72 9.26
CA PHE A 170 -14.32 -8.62 9.11
C PHE A 170 -12.97 -7.91 9.31
N LEU A 171 -12.88 -6.64 8.94
CA LEU A 171 -11.65 -5.86 9.02
C LEU A 171 -11.40 -5.30 10.43
N GLU A 172 -12.43 -5.14 11.26
CA GLU A 172 -12.30 -4.64 12.63
C GLU A 172 -11.49 -5.58 13.54
N HIS A 173 -11.60 -6.89 13.35
CA HIS A 173 -10.92 -7.86 14.22
C HIS A 173 -9.51 -8.20 13.73
N GLU A 174 -8.53 -8.05 14.63
CA GLU A 174 -7.10 -8.27 14.33
C GLU A 174 -6.81 -9.65 13.72
N LYS A 175 -7.49 -10.70 14.20
CA LYS A 175 -7.29 -12.09 13.76
C LYS A 175 -7.93 -12.44 12.42
N THR A 176 -8.82 -11.60 11.91
CA THR A 176 -9.51 -11.81 10.63
C THR A 176 -9.17 -10.75 9.59
N ASN A 177 -8.40 -9.72 9.96
CA ASN A 177 -7.97 -8.65 9.07
C ASN A 177 -6.82 -9.13 8.16
N PRO A 178 -7.05 -9.32 6.85
CA PRO A 178 -6.05 -9.86 5.93
C PRO A 178 -4.81 -8.98 5.80
N LEU A 179 -4.95 -7.66 5.87
CA LEU A 179 -3.81 -6.73 5.84
C LEU A 179 -2.91 -6.96 7.04
N ARG A 180 -3.47 -7.07 8.26
CA ARG A 180 -2.67 -7.33 9.46
C ARG A 180 -1.98 -8.69 9.41
N MET A 181 -2.69 -9.71 8.94
CA MET A 181 -2.12 -11.06 8.76
C MET A 181 -0.96 -11.06 7.76
N ALA A 182 -1.15 -10.43 6.60
CA ALA A 182 -0.13 -10.34 5.58
C ALA A 182 1.06 -9.50 6.02
N MET A 183 0.82 -8.37 6.68
CA MET A 183 1.90 -7.56 7.26
C MET A 183 2.67 -8.36 8.29
N LYS A 184 2.01 -9.17 9.14
CA LYS A 184 2.68 -10.07 10.10
C LYS A 184 3.54 -11.14 9.41
N ALA A 185 3.05 -11.70 8.30
CA ALA A 185 3.75 -12.71 7.52
C ALA A 185 4.91 -12.14 6.69
N ASP A 186 4.83 -10.87 6.29
CA ASP A 186 5.91 -10.14 5.62
C ASP A 186 7.00 -9.76 6.64
N PRO A 187 8.18 -10.39 6.61
CA PRO A 187 9.22 -10.17 7.59
C PRO A 187 9.81 -8.75 7.52
N LEU A 188 9.77 -8.10 6.35
CA LEU A 188 10.32 -6.75 6.15
C LEU A 188 9.27 -5.65 6.28
N ARG A 189 8.00 -6.00 6.53
CA ARG A 189 6.88 -5.05 6.64
C ARG A 189 6.83 -4.10 5.45
N THR A 190 6.76 -4.62 4.23
CA THR A 190 6.92 -3.77 3.03
C THR A 190 5.71 -2.90 2.74
N SER A 191 5.97 -1.74 2.12
CA SER A 191 4.97 -0.85 1.53
C SER A 191 4.16 -1.57 0.44
N THR A 192 4.80 -2.45 -0.32
CA THR A 192 4.16 -3.32 -1.32
C THR A 192 3.08 -4.20 -0.71
N THR A 193 3.39 -4.92 0.38
CA THR A 193 2.40 -5.75 1.08
C THR A 193 1.27 -4.90 1.64
N PHE A 194 1.59 -3.78 2.29
CA PHE A 194 0.58 -2.89 2.86
C PHE A 194 -0.38 -2.36 1.79
N ASN A 195 0.16 -1.74 0.75
CA ASN A 195 -0.62 -1.10 -0.31
C ASN A 195 -1.44 -2.14 -1.09
N LYS A 196 -0.88 -3.34 -1.38
CA LYS A 196 -1.62 -4.43 -2.03
C LYS A 196 -2.96 -4.70 -1.35
N TRP A 197 -2.98 -4.76 -0.02
CA TRP A 197 -4.22 -5.04 0.72
C TRP A 197 -5.11 -3.81 0.89
N ALA A 198 -4.53 -2.65 1.16
CA ALA A 198 -5.29 -1.40 1.25
C ALA A 198 -6.04 -1.11 -0.07
N ASP A 199 -5.37 -1.29 -1.20
CA ASP A 199 -5.91 -1.05 -2.52
C ASP A 199 -7.03 -2.05 -2.86
N LYS A 200 -6.89 -3.33 -2.47
CA LYS A 200 -7.98 -4.33 -2.61
C LYS A 200 -9.23 -3.93 -1.84
N PHE A 201 -9.09 -3.47 -0.59
CA PHE A 201 -10.24 -3.03 0.19
C PHE A 201 -10.88 -1.78 -0.40
N ALA A 202 -10.07 -0.80 -0.80
CA ALA A 202 -10.56 0.39 -1.50
C ALA A 202 -11.30 0.01 -2.79
N SER A 203 -10.79 -0.97 -3.54
CA SER A 203 -11.41 -1.43 -4.78
C SER A 203 -12.76 -2.12 -4.55
N ILE A 204 -12.87 -2.97 -3.54
CA ILE A 204 -14.12 -3.66 -3.21
C ILE A 204 -15.18 -2.69 -2.68
N LEU A 205 -14.78 -1.76 -1.82
CA LEU A 205 -15.69 -0.72 -1.31
C LEU A 205 -16.18 0.21 -2.42
N GLY A 206 -15.32 0.57 -3.38
CA GLY A 206 -15.75 1.33 -4.53
C GLY A 206 -16.69 0.53 -5.44
N GLN A 207 -16.53 -0.79 -5.54
CA GLN A 207 -17.51 -1.63 -6.26
C GLN A 207 -18.88 -1.60 -5.58
N PHE A 208 -18.94 -1.66 -4.24
CA PHE A 208 -20.20 -1.53 -3.50
C PHE A 208 -20.83 -0.16 -3.66
N LEU A 209 -20.01 0.89 -3.65
CA LEU A 209 -20.47 2.26 -3.88
C LEU A 209 -21.05 2.43 -5.28
N PHE A 210 -20.38 1.88 -6.30
CA PHE A 210 -20.88 1.93 -7.68
C PHE A 210 -22.25 1.25 -7.81
N LEU A 211 -22.39 0.06 -7.23
CA LEU A 211 -23.66 -0.68 -7.19
C LEU A 211 -24.76 0.10 -6.47
N GLU A 212 -24.45 0.68 -5.30
CA GLU A 212 -25.44 1.43 -4.51
C GLU A 212 -25.85 2.73 -5.19
N ALA A 213 -24.92 3.46 -5.80
CA ALA A 213 -25.20 4.67 -6.55
C ALA A 213 -26.12 4.37 -7.74
N MET A 214 -25.80 3.34 -8.53
CA MET A 214 -26.64 2.91 -9.64
C MET A 214 -28.04 2.51 -9.16
N ALA A 215 -28.12 1.73 -8.07
CA ALA A 215 -29.38 1.29 -7.48
C ALA A 215 -30.22 2.45 -6.92
N SER A 216 -29.59 3.49 -6.36
CA SER A 216 -30.25 4.69 -5.84
C SER A 216 -31.04 5.40 -6.94
N GLY A 217 -30.41 5.64 -8.10
CA GLY A 217 -31.12 6.26 -9.22
C GLY A 217 -32.15 5.33 -9.84
N LEU A 218 -31.82 4.04 -9.92
CA LEU A 218 -32.68 3.04 -10.54
C LEU A 218 -33.97 2.77 -9.77
N MET A 219 -33.91 2.74 -8.43
CA MET A 219 -35.01 2.22 -7.60
C MET A 219 -35.47 3.13 -6.46
N LYS A 220 -34.70 4.18 -6.10
CA LYS A 220 -34.95 4.99 -4.90
C LYS A 220 -35.16 6.47 -5.18
N ASP A 221 -35.59 6.84 -6.39
CA ASP A 221 -35.80 8.25 -6.75
C ASP A 221 -34.58 9.15 -6.49
N ASN A 222 -33.36 8.60 -6.64
CA ASN A 222 -32.09 9.27 -6.33
C ASN A 222 -31.87 9.57 -4.83
N ASP A 223 -32.52 8.83 -3.91
CA ASP A 223 -32.20 8.87 -2.48
C ASP A 223 -30.76 8.40 -2.25
N ASP A 224 -29.92 9.33 -1.83
CA ASP A 224 -28.49 9.16 -1.65
C ASP A 224 -28.11 8.74 -0.21
N PHE A 225 -29.09 8.47 0.66
CA PHE A 225 -28.82 8.11 2.06
C PHE A 225 -27.86 6.93 2.19
N ASP A 226 -28.16 5.80 1.53
CA ASP A 226 -27.32 4.60 1.59
C ASP A 226 -25.95 4.81 0.89
N VAL A 227 -25.92 5.62 -0.19
CA VAL A 227 -24.68 6.00 -0.91
C VAL A 227 -23.75 6.78 0.02
N ASN A 228 -24.28 7.82 0.68
CA ASN A 228 -23.54 8.66 1.61
C ASN A 228 -23.03 7.86 2.82
N LEU A 229 -23.80 6.87 3.27
CA LEU A 229 -23.41 6.01 4.38
C LEU A 229 -22.24 5.08 3.98
N ILE A 230 -22.24 4.52 2.77
CA ILE A 230 -21.08 3.77 2.24
C ILE A 230 -19.85 4.69 2.13
N ILE A 231 -20.02 5.92 1.62
CA ILE A 231 -18.91 6.89 1.50
C ILE A 231 -18.31 7.20 2.87
N GLN A 232 -19.15 7.52 3.86
CA GLN A 232 -18.70 7.84 5.21
C GLN A 232 -17.90 6.68 5.81
N ARG A 233 -18.45 5.47 5.77
CA ARG A 233 -17.89 4.29 6.44
C ARG A 233 -16.61 3.80 5.77
N SER A 234 -16.56 3.85 4.45
CA SER A 234 -15.36 3.55 3.68
C SER A 234 -14.26 4.59 3.94
N GLY A 235 -14.64 5.88 4.07
CA GLY A 235 -13.72 6.95 4.44
C GLY A 235 -13.16 6.79 5.87
N GLU A 236 -13.95 6.31 6.82
CA GLU A 236 -13.49 5.95 8.16
C GLU A 236 -12.45 4.81 8.10
N LEU A 237 -12.71 3.76 7.32
CA LEU A 237 -11.75 2.66 7.13
C LEU A 237 -10.43 3.14 6.52
N VAL A 238 -10.47 3.97 5.48
CA VAL A 238 -9.25 4.52 4.85
C VAL A 238 -8.40 5.28 5.87
N LYS A 239 -9.02 6.11 6.72
CA LYS A 239 -8.32 6.80 7.81
C LYS A 239 -7.72 5.83 8.83
N ASP A 240 -8.40 4.74 9.14
CA ASP A 240 -7.88 3.72 10.05
C ASP A 240 -6.73 2.91 9.43
N MET A 241 -6.76 2.68 8.12
CA MET A 241 -5.63 2.13 7.38
C MET A 241 -4.43 3.07 7.41
N ASP A 242 -4.64 4.38 7.21
CA ASP A 242 -3.55 5.37 7.32
C ASP A 242 -2.92 5.39 8.72
N LYS A 243 -3.74 5.36 9.77
CA LYS A 243 -3.24 5.23 11.16
C LYS A 243 -2.44 3.95 11.35
N LEU A 244 -2.92 2.83 10.80
CA LEU A 244 -2.24 1.54 10.89
C LEU A 244 -0.91 1.56 10.12
N LYS A 245 -0.84 2.24 8.97
CA LYS A 245 0.39 2.45 8.20
C LYS A 245 1.44 3.15 9.05
N GLU A 246 1.04 4.20 9.79
CA GLU A 246 1.93 4.92 10.71
C GLU A 246 2.39 4.10 11.91
N VAL A 247 1.60 3.10 12.35
CA VAL A 247 2.04 2.12 13.36
C VAL A 247 3.18 1.26 12.80
N TYR A 248 3.01 0.69 11.60
CA TYR A 248 4.05 -0.15 10.98
C TYR A 248 5.33 0.62 10.68
N LYS A 249 5.24 1.89 10.28
CA LYS A 249 6.43 2.73 10.05
C LYS A 249 7.31 2.91 11.29
N LYS A 250 6.77 2.68 12.49
CA LYS A 250 7.49 2.79 13.77
C LYS A 250 7.82 1.43 14.39
N ASP A 251 7.36 0.34 13.77
CA ASP A 251 7.56 -1.01 14.28
C ASP A 251 9.01 -1.45 13.99
N PRO A 252 9.86 -1.70 15.01
CA PRO A 252 11.24 -2.12 14.80
C PRO A 252 11.38 -3.57 14.29
N ILE A 253 10.31 -4.38 14.34
CA ILE A 253 10.37 -5.83 14.11
C ILE A 253 10.89 -6.17 12.71
N TYR A 254 10.67 -5.33 11.70
CA TYR A 254 11.15 -5.59 10.34
C TYR A 254 12.67 -5.81 10.27
N PHE A 255 13.40 -5.18 11.20
CA PHE A 255 14.85 -5.21 11.21
C PHE A 255 15.40 -6.58 11.66
N GLU A 256 14.61 -7.38 12.38
CA GLU A 256 14.99 -8.75 12.76
C GLU A 256 15.19 -9.66 11.54
N ALA A 257 14.50 -9.38 10.43
CA ALA A 257 14.61 -10.13 9.18
C ALA A 257 15.73 -9.63 8.25
N MET A 258 16.41 -8.53 8.61
CA MET A 258 17.34 -7.84 7.71
C MET A 258 18.58 -8.70 7.38
N GLU A 259 19.08 -9.51 8.32
CA GLU A 259 20.21 -10.40 8.04
C GLU A 259 19.88 -11.48 7.00
N ASN A 260 18.65 -12.02 7.05
CA ASN A 260 18.18 -12.99 6.06
C ASN A 260 18.02 -12.33 4.69
N TYR A 261 17.46 -11.13 4.64
CA TYR A 261 17.39 -10.34 3.40
C TYR A 261 18.78 -10.14 2.79
N ILE A 262 19.77 -9.73 3.59
CA ILE A 262 21.14 -9.54 3.12
C ILE A 262 21.72 -10.86 2.56
N ALA A 263 21.54 -11.97 3.28
CA ALA A 263 22.05 -13.27 2.86
C ALA A 263 21.47 -13.71 1.53
N ASP A 264 20.14 -13.62 1.37
CA ASP A 264 19.42 -13.97 0.15
C ASP A 264 19.80 -13.04 -1.01
N PHE A 265 19.95 -11.74 -0.74
CA PHE A 265 20.41 -10.77 -1.73
C PHE A 265 21.80 -11.14 -2.29
N LEU A 266 22.75 -11.49 -1.41
CA LEU A 266 24.11 -11.84 -1.81
C LEU A 266 24.20 -13.18 -2.57
N ASP A 267 23.30 -14.12 -2.28
CA ASP A 267 23.17 -15.38 -3.01
C ASP A 267 22.60 -15.17 -4.42
N ASN A 268 21.55 -14.35 -4.55
CA ASN A 268 20.89 -14.10 -5.83
C ASN A 268 21.67 -13.17 -6.77
N ASN A 269 22.57 -12.36 -6.23
CA ASN A 269 23.36 -11.39 -6.99
C ASN A 269 24.85 -11.72 -6.93
N SER A 270 25.22 -12.97 -7.24
CA SER A 270 26.58 -13.49 -7.00
C SER A 270 27.69 -12.80 -7.81
N ASN A 271 27.31 -12.14 -8.90
CA ASN A 271 28.18 -11.44 -9.84
C ASN A 271 28.38 -9.95 -9.54
N PHE A 272 27.64 -9.38 -8.59
CA PHE A 272 27.71 -7.95 -8.30
C PHE A 272 28.99 -7.59 -7.55
N GLU A 273 29.60 -6.48 -7.96
CA GLU A 273 30.66 -5.80 -7.23
C GLU A 273 30.09 -5.04 -6.02
N ARG A 274 30.95 -4.67 -5.06
CA ARG A 274 30.52 -4.00 -3.81
C ARG A 274 29.69 -2.73 -4.04
N TRP A 275 29.98 -1.93 -5.07
CA TRP A 275 29.24 -0.70 -5.34
C TRP A 275 27.85 -0.99 -5.94
N GLU A 276 27.73 -2.04 -6.77
CA GLU A 276 26.45 -2.53 -7.31
C GLU A 276 25.59 -3.08 -6.18
N ILE A 277 26.19 -3.84 -5.25
CA ILE A 277 25.50 -4.34 -4.06
C ILE A 277 24.93 -3.18 -3.24
N ALA A 278 25.76 -2.18 -2.92
CA ALA A 278 25.34 -1.04 -2.10
C ALA A 278 24.20 -0.24 -2.78
N ASN A 279 24.33 0.08 -4.07
CA ASN A 279 23.30 0.77 -4.85
C ASN A 279 22.00 -0.01 -4.91
N LYS A 280 22.07 -1.31 -5.23
CA LYS A 280 20.88 -2.11 -5.43
C LYS A 280 20.12 -2.35 -4.13
N ILE A 281 20.84 -2.56 -3.01
CA ILE A 281 20.21 -2.65 -1.69
C ILE A 281 19.55 -1.32 -1.31
N GLU A 282 20.20 -0.19 -1.58
CA GLU A 282 19.61 1.15 -1.37
C GLU A 282 18.30 1.30 -2.16
N GLU A 283 18.33 1.07 -3.48
CA GLU A 283 17.16 1.14 -4.35
C GLU A 283 16.01 0.23 -3.87
N ASP A 284 16.33 -1.04 -3.56
CA ASP A 284 15.32 -2.03 -3.22
C ASP A 284 14.67 -1.68 -1.88
N LEU A 285 15.48 -1.40 -0.85
CA LEU A 285 14.98 -1.08 0.48
C LEU A 285 14.29 0.29 0.55
N GLU A 286 14.76 1.30 -0.17
CA GLU A 286 14.10 2.62 -0.25
C GLU A 286 12.71 2.51 -0.87
N LYS A 287 12.57 1.64 -1.90
CA LYS A 287 11.30 1.40 -2.56
C LYS A 287 10.31 0.62 -1.68
N ILE A 288 10.78 -0.43 -1.00
CA ILE A 288 9.89 -1.41 -0.39
C ILE A 288 9.70 -1.25 1.11
N LEU A 289 10.61 -0.67 1.87
CA LEU A 289 10.48 -0.64 3.33
C LEU A 289 9.40 0.35 3.78
N LEU A 290 8.53 -0.08 4.69
CA LEU A 290 7.59 0.79 5.38
C LEU A 290 8.15 1.16 6.75
N THR A 291 9.08 2.11 6.79
CA THR A 291 9.72 2.58 8.04
C THR A 291 9.96 4.09 8.04
N ASN A 292 10.03 4.69 9.23
CA ASN A 292 10.53 6.05 9.44
C ASN A 292 12.02 6.10 9.81
N ASP A 293 12.65 4.93 9.99
CA ASP A 293 14.05 4.85 10.37
C ASP A 293 14.96 5.14 9.18
N ALA A 294 16.06 5.82 9.44
CA ALA A 294 17.12 5.99 8.45
C ALA A 294 18.09 4.81 8.54
N LEU A 295 18.60 4.33 7.41
CA LEU A 295 19.57 3.23 7.38
C LEU A 295 20.88 3.68 6.72
N THR A 296 21.96 3.01 7.08
CA THR A 296 23.23 3.08 6.37
C THR A 296 23.65 1.67 5.96
N VAL A 297 23.99 1.48 4.69
CA VAL A 297 24.41 0.19 4.10
C VAL A 297 25.87 0.26 3.72
N TRP A 298 26.65 -0.73 4.15
CA TRP A 298 28.08 -0.87 3.89
C TRP A 298 28.31 -2.20 3.18
N ALA A 299 28.73 -2.16 1.91
CA ALA A 299 29.06 -3.35 1.15
C ALA A 299 30.57 -3.45 0.91
N PHE A 300 31.15 -4.62 1.08
CA PHE A 300 32.59 -4.84 0.93
C PHE A 300 32.90 -6.19 0.28
N ASN A 301 34.07 -6.25 -0.36
CA ASN A 301 34.60 -7.46 -0.96
C ASN A 301 35.59 -8.14 -0.02
N GLY A 302 35.71 -9.45 -0.17
CA GLY A 302 36.60 -10.30 0.59
C GLY A 302 35.95 -10.87 1.86
N PRO A 303 36.35 -12.08 2.28
CA PRO A 303 35.94 -12.60 3.58
C PRO A 303 36.53 -11.73 4.70
N VAL A 304 35.68 -11.09 5.50
CA VAL A 304 36.14 -10.41 6.71
C VAL A 304 36.21 -11.44 7.83
N ALA A 305 37.44 -11.82 8.22
CA ALA A 305 37.63 -12.65 9.39
C ALA A 305 36.97 -11.97 10.61
N LYS A 306 36.30 -12.74 11.47
CA LYS A 306 35.70 -12.19 12.71
C LYS A 306 36.71 -11.44 13.59
N SER A 307 38.00 -11.74 13.47
CA SER A 307 39.11 -11.04 14.11
C SER A 307 39.53 -9.74 13.43
N LEU A 308 38.83 -9.30 12.39
CA LEU A 308 39.07 -8.06 11.64
C LEU A 308 37.82 -7.17 11.61
N PHE A 309 36.76 -7.58 12.33
CA PHE A 309 35.51 -6.86 12.46
C PHE A 309 35.08 -6.78 13.93
N ALA A 310 34.62 -5.61 14.37
CA ALA A 310 33.90 -5.45 15.64
C ALA A 310 32.77 -4.46 15.44
N ALA A 311 31.64 -4.79 16.04
CA ALA A 311 30.53 -3.89 16.23
C ALA A 311 30.30 -3.70 17.74
N ASP A 312 30.11 -2.46 18.18
CA ASP A 312 29.66 -2.13 19.52
C ASP A 312 28.42 -1.25 19.46
N CYS A 313 27.44 -1.60 20.29
CA CYS A 313 26.19 -0.86 20.44
C CYS A 313 26.10 -0.31 21.87
N THR A 314 25.75 0.96 21.99
CA THR A 314 25.23 1.49 23.26
C THR A 314 23.91 0.81 23.62
N ASP A 315 23.46 0.90 24.87
CA ASP A 315 22.14 0.37 25.26
C ASP A 315 20.99 0.94 24.42
N LYS A 316 21.14 2.19 23.94
CA LYS A 316 20.19 2.85 23.04
C LYS A 316 20.18 2.27 21.61
N ALA A 317 21.24 1.55 21.22
CA ALA A 317 21.47 1.07 19.87
C ALA A 317 21.46 -0.47 19.73
N LYS A 318 21.08 -1.19 20.79
CA LYS A 318 20.98 -2.65 20.77
C LYS A 318 19.94 -3.10 19.73
N GLY A 319 20.30 -4.08 18.91
CA GLY A 319 19.43 -4.61 17.85
C GLY A 319 19.31 -3.73 16.61
N GLN A 320 20.19 -2.75 16.44
CA GLN A 320 20.18 -1.81 15.30
C GLN A 320 21.25 -2.13 14.23
N ILE A 321 21.86 -3.31 14.28
CA ILE A 321 22.86 -3.77 13.30
C ILE A 321 22.41 -5.12 12.76
N ALA A 322 22.40 -5.24 11.43
CA ALA A 322 22.22 -6.49 10.70
C ALA A 322 23.44 -6.71 9.81
N GLN A 323 24.06 -7.88 9.88
CA GLN A 323 25.34 -8.10 9.19
C GLN A 323 25.51 -9.52 8.62
N VAL A 324 26.05 -9.58 7.41
CA VAL A 324 26.57 -10.81 6.80
C VAL A 324 28.00 -10.53 6.38
N LEU A 325 28.97 -11.07 7.13
CA LEU A 325 30.39 -10.66 7.00
C LEU A 325 31.19 -11.47 5.96
N ASN A 326 30.65 -12.62 5.54
CA ASN A 326 31.25 -13.44 4.50
C ASN A 326 30.20 -14.39 3.91
N LYS A 327 29.73 -14.05 2.72
CA LYS A 327 28.89 -14.89 1.89
C LYS A 327 29.43 -14.80 0.47
N ASN A 328 29.95 -15.91 -0.05
CA ASN A 328 30.58 -15.96 -1.38
C ASN A 328 31.67 -14.88 -1.57
N GLY A 329 32.49 -14.67 -0.52
CA GLY A 329 33.60 -13.71 -0.54
C GLY A 329 33.17 -12.23 -0.50
N ARG A 330 31.94 -11.93 -0.07
CA ARG A 330 31.39 -10.58 0.04
C ARG A 330 30.70 -10.40 1.38
N GLY A 331 30.52 -9.17 1.81
CA GLY A 331 29.75 -8.88 3.02
C GLY A 331 29.04 -7.54 2.98
N VAL A 332 28.00 -7.46 3.80
CA VAL A 332 27.16 -6.28 3.94
C VAL A 332 26.85 -6.07 5.42
N ILE A 333 26.89 -4.82 5.85
CA ILE A 333 26.41 -4.37 7.16
C ILE A 333 25.36 -3.30 6.93
N ILE A 334 24.22 -3.45 7.58
CA ILE A 334 23.16 -2.44 7.61
C ILE A 334 23.00 -1.98 9.04
N CYS A 335 23.11 -0.69 9.26
CA CYS A 335 22.88 -0.04 10.55
C CYS A 335 21.63 0.82 10.48
N ARG A 336 20.82 0.77 11.55
CA ARG A 336 19.54 1.47 11.65
C ARG A 336 19.61 2.60 12.67
N SER A 337 19.02 3.74 12.32
CA SER A 337 18.82 4.87 13.21
C SER A 337 17.35 5.24 13.28
N SER A 338 16.76 5.10 14.46
CA SER A 338 15.38 5.54 14.71
C SER A 338 15.25 7.03 15.02
N GLN A 339 16.36 7.75 15.16
CA GLN A 339 16.34 9.17 15.54
C GLN A 339 16.81 10.12 14.44
N ALA A 340 17.62 9.66 13.48
CA ALA A 340 18.24 10.54 12.49
C ALA A 340 17.25 11.42 11.71
N ASN A 341 16.07 10.88 11.38
CA ASN A 341 15.01 11.63 10.67
C ASN A 341 14.22 12.59 11.57
N THR A 342 14.32 12.45 12.89
CA THR A 342 13.59 13.27 13.87
C THR A 342 14.39 14.45 14.40
N VAL A 343 15.72 14.38 14.30
CA VAL A 343 16.62 15.42 14.81
C VAL A 343 16.94 16.46 13.74
N GLU A 344 17.40 17.63 14.20
CA GLU A 344 17.85 18.70 13.31
C GLU A 344 19.11 18.30 12.55
N LYS A 345 19.24 18.77 11.30
CA LYS A 345 20.38 18.48 10.42
C LYS A 345 21.74 18.74 11.10
N GLY A 346 21.85 19.84 11.85
CA GLY A 346 23.09 20.22 12.54
C GLY A 346 23.59 19.18 13.55
N LYS A 347 22.71 18.33 14.10
CA LYS A 347 23.11 17.22 14.99
C LYS A 347 23.77 16.06 14.24
N ILE A 348 23.40 15.85 12.98
CA ILE A 348 24.03 14.87 12.10
C ILE A 348 25.36 15.42 11.57
N GLU A 349 25.41 16.68 11.16
CA GLU A 349 26.64 17.37 10.73
C GLU A 349 27.69 17.46 11.85
N GLU A 350 27.25 17.57 13.11
CA GLU A 350 28.12 17.50 14.30
C GLU A 350 28.88 16.16 14.34
N LEU A 351 28.23 15.06 14.00
CA LEU A 351 28.83 13.73 13.95
C LEU A 351 29.92 13.63 12.87
N GLU A 352 29.69 14.21 11.69
CA GLU A 352 30.69 14.29 10.63
C GLU A 352 31.89 15.15 11.05
N SER A 353 31.63 16.30 11.69
CA SER A 353 32.69 17.18 12.19
C SER A 353 33.55 16.48 13.23
N GLN A 354 32.91 15.76 14.16
CA GLN A 354 33.59 14.90 15.14
C GLN A 354 34.42 13.82 14.46
N MET A 355 33.90 13.17 13.42
CA MET A 355 34.63 12.14 12.68
C MET A 355 35.87 12.68 11.98
N ARG A 356 35.76 13.85 11.33
CA ARG A 356 36.89 14.54 10.69
C ARG A 356 37.99 14.87 11.69
N GLN A 357 37.63 15.34 12.89
CA GLN A 357 38.59 15.62 13.96
C GLN A 357 39.20 14.34 14.54
N PHE A 358 38.38 13.33 14.78
CA PHE A 358 38.79 12.05 15.37
C PHE A 358 39.80 11.32 14.49
N THR A 359 39.60 11.36 13.17
CA THR A 359 40.48 10.74 12.18
C THR A 359 41.92 11.30 12.21
N GLN A 360 42.12 12.51 12.75
CA GLN A 360 43.44 13.12 12.93
C GLN A 360 44.16 12.67 14.22
N ILE A 361 43.48 11.95 15.10
CA ILE A 361 44.01 11.53 16.40
C ILE A 361 44.72 10.19 16.27
N MET A 362 45.99 10.14 16.67
CA MET A 362 46.73 8.89 16.82
C MET A 362 46.50 8.27 18.20
N PHE A 363 46.09 7.00 18.24
CA PHE A 363 45.89 6.28 19.50
C PHE A 363 47.18 5.60 19.96
N MET A 364 47.48 5.75 21.25
CA MET A 364 48.56 5.01 21.95
C MET A 364 48.38 3.50 21.79
N PRO A 365 49.48 2.72 21.86
CA PRO A 365 49.51 1.38 21.31
C PRO A 365 48.49 0.45 21.94
N ARG A 366 47.73 -0.25 21.08
CA ARG A 366 46.76 -1.26 21.49
C ARG A 366 46.96 -2.53 20.67
N PRO A 367 47.06 -3.71 21.32
CA PRO A 367 47.27 -4.97 20.62
C PRO A 367 46.17 -5.29 19.60
N ASP A 368 44.93 -4.94 19.91
CA ASP A 368 43.74 -5.28 19.14
C ASP A 368 42.78 -4.08 19.00
N TYR A 369 42.05 -4.01 17.88
CA TYR A 369 40.98 -3.02 17.66
C TYR A 369 39.81 -3.21 18.63
N LYS A 370 39.62 -4.43 19.15
CA LYS A 370 38.69 -4.73 20.26
C LYS A 370 39.08 -4.03 21.55
N ASP A 371 40.35 -3.64 21.66
CA ASP A 371 40.86 -2.90 22.81
C ASP A 371 40.66 -1.39 22.64
N VAL A 372 40.20 -0.87 21.49
CA VAL A 372 39.81 0.55 21.40
C VAL A 372 38.74 0.82 22.46
N PRO A 373 38.95 1.74 23.43
CA PRO A 373 38.03 1.87 24.54
C PRO A 373 36.70 2.33 23.99
N LYS A 374 35.68 1.51 24.24
CA LYS A 374 34.28 1.89 24.08
C LYS A 374 34.02 3.26 24.70
N ASP A 375 34.65 3.54 25.84
CA ASP A 375 34.51 4.81 26.57
C ASP A 375 35.13 6.01 25.82
N VAL A 376 36.19 5.79 25.03
CA VAL A 376 36.78 6.84 24.19
C VAL A 376 35.86 7.15 23.02
N LEU A 377 35.39 6.12 22.30
CA LEU A 377 34.44 6.32 21.19
C LEU A 377 33.16 7.00 21.68
N LYS A 378 32.59 6.55 22.80
CA LYS A 378 31.40 7.18 23.41
C LYS A 378 31.63 8.62 23.85
N LYS A 379 32.84 8.95 24.34
CA LYS A 379 33.18 10.31 24.75
C LYS A 379 33.34 11.25 23.56
N TYR A 380 33.95 10.78 22.47
CA TYR A 380 34.16 11.58 21.26
C TYR A 380 32.89 11.72 20.41
N PHE A 381 32.05 10.69 20.39
CA PHE A 381 30.81 10.64 19.63
C PHE A 381 29.61 10.49 20.59
N PRO A 382 29.25 11.53 21.34
CA PRO A 382 28.17 11.46 22.34
C PRO A 382 26.80 11.17 21.74
N ASN A 383 26.60 11.50 20.46
CA ASN A 383 25.38 11.22 19.70
C ASN A 383 25.49 9.92 18.86
N GLY A 384 26.66 9.28 18.86
CA GLY A 384 26.87 7.99 18.19
C GLY A 384 26.48 6.84 19.10
N GLY A 385 25.72 5.89 18.58
CA GLY A 385 25.32 4.70 19.33
C GLY A 385 25.79 3.38 18.74
N ILE A 386 26.16 3.37 17.46
CA ILE A 386 26.69 2.20 16.76
C ILE A 386 28.10 2.53 16.29
N PHE A 387 29.04 1.65 16.61
CA PHE A 387 30.43 1.74 16.21
C PHE A 387 30.84 0.47 15.48
N CYS A 388 31.16 0.56 14.19
CA CYS A 388 31.67 -0.59 13.42
C CYS A 388 33.12 -0.34 13.01
N LEU A 389 34.00 -1.29 13.31
CA LEU A 389 35.42 -1.27 12.99
C LEU A 389 35.75 -2.40 12.02
N MET A 390 36.45 -2.07 10.93
CA MET A 390 36.88 -3.02 9.90
C MET A 390 38.32 -2.74 9.46
N ASP A 391 39.08 -3.77 9.09
CA ASP A 391 40.41 -3.60 8.49
C ASP A 391 40.37 -2.60 7.30
N TYR A 392 41.30 -1.63 7.28
CA TYR A 392 41.34 -0.58 6.26
C TYR A 392 41.46 -1.11 4.83
N ARG A 393 42.02 -2.31 4.63
CA ARG A 393 42.14 -2.95 3.31
C ARG A 393 40.80 -3.37 2.72
N ASN A 394 39.77 -3.53 3.55
CA ASN A 394 38.40 -3.82 3.13
C ASN A 394 37.57 -2.53 3.14
N PHE A 395 37.91 -1.61 2.23
CA PHE A 395 37.19 -0.35 2.11
C PHE A 395 35.74 -0.60 1.64
N PRO A 396 34.73 -0.24 2.43
CA PRO A 396 33.33 -0.47 2.09
C PRO A 396 32.81 0.61 1.13
N GLU A 397 31.79 0.26 0.36
CA GLU A 397 30.93 1.23 -0.31
C GLU A 397 29.73 1.54 0.58
N MET A 398 29.52 2.81 0.88
CA MET A 398 28.45 3.26 1.78
C MET A 398 27.29 3.89 1.01
N ARG A 399 26.05 3.56 1.38
CA ARG A 399 24.80 4.22 0.96
C ARG A 399 23.91 4.53 2.15
N SER A 400 23.01 5.50 1.97
CA SER A 400 22.11 5.96 3.02
C SER A 400 20.68 5.89 2.52
N ILE A 401 19.79 5.29 3.30
CA ILE A 401 18.43 4.96 2.88
C ILE A 401 17.44 5.69 3.77
N ASN A 402 16.36 6.19 3.18
CA ASN A 402 15.24 6.81 3.89
C ASN A 402 15.70 7.94 4.81
N CYS A 403 16.53 8.85 4.28
CA CYS A 403 17.11 9.96 5.01
C CYS A 403 16.36 11.26 4.69
N LYS A 404 15.86 11.95 5.71
CA LYS A 404 15.22 13.26 5.56
C LYS A 404 16.23 14.35 5.17
N HIS A 405 17.47 14.19 5.59
CA HIS A 405 18.56 15.11 5.31
C HIS A 405 19.38 14.59 4.13
N ASP A 406 20.07 15.49 3.43
CA ASP A 406 21.09 15.21 2.41
C ASP A 406 22.32 14.47 2.96
N VAL A 407 22.43 14.38 4.29
CA VAL A 407 23.42 13.59 5.02
C VAL A 407 22.76 12.36 5.66
N GLY A 408 23.39 11.20 5.50
CA GLY A 408 22.94 9.93 6.06
C GLY A 408 23.10 9.83 7.59
N PRO A 409 22.53 8.80 8.24
CA PRO A 409 22.62 8.66 9.69
C PRO A 409 24.00 8.17 10.16
N GLY A 410 24.82 7.68 9.23
CA GLY A 410 26.15 7.14 9.48
C GLY A 410 27.25 7.99 8.84
N VAL A 411 28.39 8.05 9.52
CA VAL A 411 29.60 8.70 9.03
C VAL A 411 30.75 7.71 9.04
N GLU A 412 31.60 7.80 8.02
CA GLU A 412 32.80 6.99 7.87
C GLU A 412 34.05 7.82 8.18
N GLY A 413 35.03 7.18 8.82
CA GLY A 413 36.39 7.69 8.94
C GLY A 413 37.37 6.55 9.19
N HIS A 414 38.55 6.86 9.70
CA HIS A 414 39.55 5.84 10.02
C HIS A 414 40.23 6.10 11.36
N ILE A 415 40.66 5.01 11.98
CA ILE A 415 41.44 5.02 13.22
C ILE A 415 42.77 4.34 12.98
N THR A 416 43.85 4.96 13.43
CA THR A 416 45.21 4.39 13.37
C THR A 416 45.69 4.05 14.77
N THR A 417 46.10 2.79 14.96
CA THR A 417 46.69 2.27 16.20
C THR A 417 48.11 1.78 15.95
N PHE A 418 48.98 1.89 16.96
CA PHE A 418 50.34 1.33 16.92
C PHE A 418 50.44 0.08 17.79
N ASP A 419 51.35 -0.83 17.45
CA ASP A 419 51.80 -1.89 18.35
C ASP A 419 53.24 -1.60 18.80
N MET A 420 53.62 -1.99 20.02
CA MET A 420 54.97 -1.81 20.58
C MET A 420 55.43 -3.17 21.14
N PRO A 421 56.69 -3.60 20.93
CA PRO A 421 57.87 -2.80 20.54
C PRO A 421 58.15 -2.70 19.04
N PHE A 422 57.37 -3.37 18.19
CA PHE A 422 57.53 -3.33 16.73
C PHE A 422 56.49 -2.36 16.17
N VAL A 423 56.92 -1.26 15.56
CA VAL A 423 56.11 -0.14 15.01
C VAL A 423 55.21 -0.61 13.85
N ASN A 424 54.30 -1.53 14.13
CA ASN A 424 53.30 -2.01 13.20
C ASN A 424 52.10 -1.08 13.34
N GLN A 425 52.04 -0.10 12.45
CA GLN A 425 50.86 0.74 12.27
C GLN A 425 49.73 -0.11 11.71
N ARG A 426 48.56 -0.07 12.34
CA ARG A 426 47.33 -0.67 11.83
C ARG A 426 46.27 0.42 11.69
N THR A 427 45.62 0.45 10.54
CA THR A 427 44.51 1.36 10.27
C THR A 427 43.23 0.56 10.12
N PHE A 428 42.14 1.07 10.66
CA PHE A 428 40.80 0.50 10.56
C PHE A 428 39.83 1.55 10.05
N ASN A 429 38.89 1.14 9.20
CA ASN A 429 37.70 1.93 8.88
C ASN A 429 36.79 1.96 10.11
N LEU A 430 36.29 3.14 10.47
CA LEU A 430 35.36 3.35 11.57
C LEU A 430 34.05 3.93 11.01
N MET A 431 32.97 3.22 11.28
CA MET A 431 31.61 3.72 11.15
C MET A 431 31.16 4.27 12.50
N VAL A 432 30.49 5.42 12.48
CA VAL A 432 29.65 5.85 13.59
C VAL A 432 28.26 6.17 13.08
N VAL A 433 27.22 5.61 13.70
CA VAL A 433 25.82 5.91 13.36
C VAL A 433 25.14 6.63 14.51
N TYR A 434 24.40 7.68 14.15
CA TYR A 434 23.54 8.43 15.05
C TYR A 434 22.42 7.55 15.60
N THR A 435 22.09 7.62 16.90
CA THR A 435 21.04 6.77 17.50
C THR A 435 20.19 7.46 18.53
#